data_AF-A0A485K6S6-F1
#
_entry.id   AF-A0A485K6S6-F1
#
_cell.length_a   1.000
_cell.length_b   1.000
_cell.length_c   1.000
_cell.angle_alpha   90.00
_cell.angle_beta   90.00
_cell.angle_gamma   90.00
#
_symmetry.space_group_name_H-M   'P 1'
#
loop_
_entity.id
_entity.type
_entity.pdbx_description
1 polymer ?
#
loop_
_entity_poly.entity_id
_entity_poly.type
_entity_poly.pdbx_seq_one_letter_code
_entity_poly.pdbx_strand_id
1 'polypeptide(L)'
;MNANTITLPPSVDTTPAAMRNVWSAAKTGNLDLLRALVEQDGHSFQDRDIEDKIPFYYACTCAHVYVLQYLDGLYTANQISIPDDQRILCIQRTVAEDIWFYLKGQTTIDYVVERRERRDREATMTIWDAAKEGNLTKLRHVLKFMPEQVTARDESDHTALFYACQFANPAAVAVLLAPFRKAAVDADAAVEEFACRGVASDTVLQVLDGTITIKDIMMQEKAKNPKATKA
;
A
#
# COMPACT_ATOMS: atom_id res chain seq x y z
N MET A 1 2.64 -45.97 -49.42
CA MET A 1 3.84 -45.76 -48.58
C MET A 1 3.76 -44.34 -48.07
N ASN A 2 3.29 -44.16 -46.83
CA ASN A 2 3.02 -42.85 -46.25
C ASN A 2 4.31 -42.34 -45.60
N ALA A 3 4.83 -41.22 -46.08
CA ALA A 3 5.94 -40.51 -45.47
C ALA A 3 5.42 -39.68 -44.29
N ASN A 4 5.73 -40.12 -43.07
CA ASN A 4 5.54 -39.34 -41.85
C ASN A 4 6.58 -38.21 -41.84
N THR A 5 6.14 -36.98 -42.09
CA THR A 5 6.90 -35.77 -41.77
C THR A 5 6.80 -35.51 -40.26
N ILE A 6 7.90 -35.73 -39.55
CA ILE A 6 8.08 -35.35 -38.15
C ILE A 6 8.28 -33.84 -38.10
N THR A 7 7.27 -33.11 -37.62
CA THR A 7 7.36 -31.68 -37.34
C THR A 7 8.12 -31.48 -36.02
N LEU A 8 9.34 -30.95 -36.09
CA LEU A 8 10.09 -30.50 -34.92
C LEU A 8 9.41 -29.24 -34.31
N PRO A 9 9.43 -29.08 -32.98
CA PRO A 9 8.91 -27.87 -32.33
C PRO A 9 9.76 -26.63 -32.71
N PRO A 10 9.15 -25.43 -32.75
CA PRO A 10 9.84 -24.21 -33.16
C PRO A 10 11.00 -23.90 -32.21
N SER A 11 12.16 -23.70 -32.81
CA SER A 11 13.43 -23.30 -32.19
C SER A 11 13.28 -22.00 -31.39
N VAL A 12 13.71 -22.05 -30.13
CA VAL A 12 13.81 -20.88 -29.22
C VAL A 12 14.84 -19.90 -29.79
N ASP A 13 14.34 -18.78 -30.33
CA ASP A 13 15.17 -17.67 -30.78
C ASP A 13 15.90 -17.04 -29.59
N THR A 14 17.22 -17.19 -29.57
CA THR A 14 18.14 -16.58 -28.60
C THR A 14 18.81 -15.35 -29.22
N THR A 15 18.16 -14.19 -29.13
CA THR A 15 18.81 -12.89 -29.41
C THR A 15 18.73 -11.97 -28.18
N PRO A 16 19.79 -11.18 -27.87
CA PRO A 16 19.91 -10.42 -26.63
C PRO A 16 19.29 -9.00 -26.70
N ALA A 17 18.15 -8.86 -27.37
CA ALA A 17 17.27 -7.70 -27.19
C ALA A 17 16.31 -8.06 -26.06
N ALA A 18 16.43 -7.43 -24.88
CA ALA A 18 15.60 -7.59 -23.67
C ALA A 18 14.47 -8.61 -23.85
N MET A 19 14.81 -9.91 -23.68
CA MET A 19 14.01 -11.04 -24.15
C MET A 19 12.57 -10.87 -23.65
N ARG A 20 11.65 -10.55 -24.56
CA ARG A 20 10.24 -10.25 -24.24
C ARG A 20 9.53 -11.56 -23.91
N ASN A 21 9.61 -12.00 -22.65
CA ASN A 21 9.04 -13.26 -22.20
C ASN A 21 8.47 -13.12 -20.79
N VAL A 22 7.70 -14.13 -20.38
CA VAL A 22 6.97 -14.11 -19.10
C VAL A 22 7.92 -14.07 -17.88
N TRP A 23 9.08 -14.73 -17.96
CA TRP A 23 10.08 -14.74 -16.89
C TRP A 23 10.75 -13.38 -16.70
N SER A 24 11.13 -12.71 -17.79
CA SER A 24 11.78 -11.40 -17.76
C SER A 24 10.80 -10.31 -17.31
N ALA A 25 9.54 -10.37 -17.76
CA ALA A 25 8.47 -9.50 -17.29
C ALA A 25 8.26 -9.69 -15.77
N ALA A 26 8.21 -10.93 -15.30
CA ALA A 26 8.08 -11.23 -13.88
C ALA A 26 9.30 -10.80 -13.05
N LYS A 27 10.52 -10.95 -13.58
CA LYS A 27 11.77 -10.53 -12.93
C LYS A 27 11.92 -9.02 -12.83
N THR A 28 11.45 -8.29 -13.84
CA THR A 28 11.52 -6.81 -13.88
C THR A 28 10.34 -6.13 -13.20
N GLY A 29 9.27 -6.87 -12.87
CA GLY A 29 8.07 -6.30 -12.28
C GLY A 29 7.16 -5.63 -13.31
N ASN A 30 7.39 -5.85 -14.61
CA ASN A 30 6.61 -5.25 -15.68
C ASN A 30 5.27 -6.00 -15.85
N LEU A 31 4.29 -5.63 -15.03
CA LEU A 31 2.96 -6.23 -15.00
C LEU A 31 2.23 -6.07 -16.34
N ASP A 32 2.33 -4.91 -16.98
CA ASP A 32 1.64 -4.64 -18.25
C ASP A 32 2.16 -5.54 -19.36
N LEU A 33 3.48 -5.72 -19.44
CA LEU A 33 4.08 -6.66 -20.37
C LEU A 33 3.66 -8.11 -20.06
N LEU A 34 3.66 -8.50 -18.78
CA LEU A 34 3.26 -9.85 -18.39
C LEU A 34 1.80 -10.14 -18.78
N ARG A 35 0.89 -9.19 -18.54
CA ARG A 35 -0.52 -9.28 -18.95
C ARG A 35 -0.65 -9.42 -20.46
N ALA A 36 0.03 -8.57 -21.23
CA ALA A 36 0.00 -8.67 -22.69
C ALA A 36 0.49 -10.04 -23.17
N LEU A 37 1.59 -10.55 -22.62
CA LEU A 37 2.13 -11.86 -22.99
C LEU A 37 1.16 -13.01 -22.71
N VAL A 38 0.51 -13.02 -21.54
CA VAL A 38 -0.39 -14.11 -21.15
C VAL A 38 -1.75 -14.01 -21.82
N GLU A 39 -2.36 -12.82 -21.83
CA GLU A 39 -3.76 -12.63 -22.26
C GLU A 39 -3.88 -12.40 -23.77
N GLN A 40 -2.92 -11.73 -24.40
CA GLN A 40 -2.98 -11.40 -25.83
C GLN A 40 -2.14 -12.37 -26.64
N ASP A 41 -0.90 -12.62 -26.21
CA ASP A 41 0.04 -13.44 -26.94
C ASP A 41 -0.07 -14.94 -26.57
N GLY A 42 -0.91 -15.29 -25.58
CA GLY A 42 -1.20 -16.67 -25.19
C GLY A 42 -0.04 -17.44 -24.56
N HIS A 43 0.95 -16.73 -24.01
CA HIS A 43 2.10 -17.37 -23.35
C HIS A 43 1.68 -18.04 -22.05
N SER A 44 2.23 -19.23 -21.81
CA SER A 44 2.01 -19.96 -20.56
C SER A 44 2.73 -19.29 -19.39
N PHE A 45 1.98 -18.99 -18.32
CA PHE A 45 2.52 -18.41 -17.08
C PHE A 45 3.12 -19.46 -16.13
N GLN A 46 3.07 -20.75 -16.50
CA GLN A 46 3.55 -21.89 -15.72
C GLN A 46 4.78 -22.56 -16.34
N ASP A 47 5.22 -22.10 -17.50
CA ASP A 47 6.36 -22.70 -18.18
C ASP A 47 7.64 -22.50 -17.38
N ARG A 48 8.48 -23.53 -17.41
CA ARG A 48 9.80 -23.52 -16.80
C ARG A 48 10.82 -23.01 -17.80
N ASP A 49 11.70 -22.13 -17.36
CA ASP A 49 12.83 -21.68 -18.17
C ASP A 49 13.97 -22.71 -18.18
N ILE A 50 15.12 -22.32 -18.73
CA ILE A 50 16.33 -23.14 -18.79
C ILE A 50 16.93 -23.47 -17.42
N GLU A 51 16.56 -22.72 -16.37
CA GLU A 51 16.98 -22.96 -14.98
C GLU A 51 15.91 -23.74 -14.19
N ASP A 52 14.91 -24.27 -14.88
CA ASP A 52 13.79 -24.99 -14.29
C ASP A 52 12.98 -24.08 -13.33
N LYS A 53 12.80 -22.80 -13.68
CA LYS A 53 12.08 -21.78 -12.90
C LYS A 53 10.85 -21.28 -13.63
N ILE A 54 9.76 -21.10 -12.89
CA ILE A 54 8.53 -20.49 -13.40
C ILE A 54 8.54 -18.96 -13.20
N PRO A 55 7.74 -18.18 -13.95
CA PRO A 55 7.65 -16.72 -13.76
C PRO A 55 7.36 -16.30 -12.31
N PHE A 56 6.55 -17.08 -11.61
CA PHE A 56 6.23 -16.88 -10.19
C PHE A 56 7.48 -16.81 -9.30
N TYR A 57 8.50 -17.64 -9.57
CA TYR A 57 9.76 -17.64 -8.83
C TYR A 57 10.51 -16.30 -8.91
N TYR A 58 10.57 -15.70 -10.10
CA TYR A 58 11.22 -14.40 -10.28
C TYR A 58 10.44 -13.27 -9.61
N ALA A 59 9.11 -13.30 -9.68
CA ALA A 59 8.28 -12.35 -8.98
C ALA A 59 8.45 -12.42 -7.45
N CYS A 60 8.59 -13.63 -6.89
CA CYS A 60 8.88 -13.82 -5.45
C CYS A 60 10.25 -13.28 -5.06
N THR A 61 11.30 -13.68 -5.78
CA THR A 61 12.69 -13.34 -5.43
C THR A 61 13.01 -11.86 -5.63
N CYS A 62 12.38 -11.21 -6.60
CA CYS A 62 12.49 -9.77 -6.83
C CYS A 62 11.43 -8.94 -6.09
N ALA A 63 10.56 -9.59 -5.31
CA ALA A 63 9.53 -8.97 -4.49
C ALA A 63 8.51 -8.08 -5.22
N HIS A 64 8.14 -8.47 -6.45
CA HIS A 64 7.18 -7.76 -7.30
C HIS A 64 5.74 -8.15 -6.96
N VAL A 65 5.17 -7.51 -5.95
CA VAL A 65 3.88 -7.90 -5.35
C VAL A 65 2.69 -7.82 -6.31
N TYR A 66 2.64 -6.84 -7.21
CA TYR A 66 1.55 -6.75 -8.18
C TYR A 66 1.63 -7.83 -9.26
N VAL A 67 2.84 -8.24 -9.64
CA VAL A 67 3.05 -9.41 -10.50
C VAL A 67 2.62 -10.68 -9.78
N LEU A 68 2.97 -10.83 -8.49
CA LEU A 68 2.53 -11.98 -7.68
C LEU A 68 1.02 -12.03 -7.54
N GLN A 69 0.37 -10.90 -7.28
CA GLN A 69 -1.09 -10.82 -7.18
C GLN A 69 -1.75 -11.24 -8.49
N TYR A 70 -1.22 -10.78 -9.62
CA TYR A 70 -1.71 -11.18 -10.93
C TYR A 70 -1.54 -12.68 -11.19
N LEU A 71 -0.34 -13.22 -10.95
CA LEU A 71 -0.08 -14.64 -11.15
C LEU A 71 -0.90 -15.53 -10.20
N ASP A 72 -1.05 -15.15 -8.93
CA ASP A 72 -1.90 -15.84 -7.95
C ASP A 72 -3.37 -15.86 -8.39
N GLY A 73 -3.85 -14.75 -8.96
CA GLY A 73 -5.15 -14.65 -9.61
C GLY A 73 -5.30 -15.63 -10.79
N LEU A 74 -4.26 -15.77 -11.63
CA LEU A 74 -4.26 -16.75 -12.73
C LEU A 74 -4.27 -18.20 -12.22
N TYR A 75 -3.46 -18.55 -11.23
CA TYR A 75 -3.47 -19.88 -10.61
C TYR A 75 -4.86 -20.21 -10.03
N THR A 76 -5.43 -19.27 -9.28
CA THR A 76 -6.78 -19.41 -8.70
C THR A 76 -7.86 -19.55 -9.78
N ALA A 77 -7.84 -18.70 -10.82
CA ALA A 77 -8.82 -18.71 -11.89
C ALA A 77 -8.78 -20.00 -12.72
N ASN A 78 -7.58 -20.55 -12.95
CA ASN A 78 -7.39 -21.80 -13.69
C ASN A 78 -7.53 -23.05 -12.80
N GLN A 79 -7.76 -22.90 -11.49
CA GLN A 79 -7.82 -23.99 -10.51
C GLN A 79 -6.55 -24.85 -10.49
N ILE A 80 -5.40 -24.22 -10.71
CA ILE A 80 -4.08 -24.85 -10.71
C ILE A 80 -3.33 -24.37 -9.47
N SER A 81 -2.54 -25.24 -8.84
CA SER A 81 -1.63 -24.85 -7.76
C SER A 81 -0.21 -24.65 -8.28
N ILE A 82 0.54 -23.76 -7.62
CA ILE A 82 1.98 -23.63 -7.85
C ILE A 82 2.65 -24.97 -7.47
N PRO A 83 3.54 -25.53 -8.31
CA PRO A 83 4.27 -26.74 -7.98
C PRO A 83 5.04 -26.62 -6.65
N ASP A 84 4.99 -27.67 -5.82
CA ASP A 84 5.56 -27.64 -4.46
C ASP A 84 7.07 -27.36 -4.46
N ASP A 85 7.81 -27.91 -5.43
CA ASP A 85 9.24 -27.67 -5.61
C ASP A 85 9.53 -26.17 -5.88
N GLN A 86 8.75 -25.55 -6.75
CA GLN A 86 8.87 -24.12 -7.05
C GLN A 86 8.47 -23.27 -5.85
N ARG A 87 7.42 -23.66 -5.13
CA ARG A 87 6.95 -22.96 -3.93
C ARG A 87 8.00 -23.00 -2.81
N ILE A 88 8.59 -24.16 -2.56
CA ILE A 88 9.69 -24.33 -1.60
C ILE A 88 10.88 -23.47 -2.01
N LEU A 89 11.23 -23.46 -3.29
CA LEU A 89 12.33 -22.66 -3.80
C LEU A 89 12.08 -21.15 -3.63
N CYS A 90 10.85 -20.68 -3.85
CA CYS A 90 10.45 -19.30 -3.56
C CYS A 90 10.62 -18.97 -2.08
N ILE A 91 10.18 -19.85 -1.18
CA ILE A 91 10.33 -19.67 0.28
C ILE A 91 11.81 -19.59 0.68
N GLN A 92 12.68 -20.40 0.07
CA GLN A 92 14.10 -20.43 0.39
C GLN A 92 14.87 -19.21 -0.14
N ARG A 93 14.40 -18.60 -1.23
CA ARG A 93 15.12 -17.52 -1.94
C ARG A 93 14.50 -16.14 -1.77
N THR A 94 13.26 -16.04 -1.30
CA THR A 94 12.62 -14.75 -1.02
C THR A 94 13.38 -14.01 0.07
N VAL A 95 13.62 -12.71 -0.16
CA VAL A 95 14.24 -11.81 0.82
C VAL A 95 13.17 -11.03 1.59
N ALA A 96 11.99 -10.84 0.98
CA ALA A 96 10.93 -10.04 1.57
C ALA A 96 10.09 -10.88 2.55
N GLU A 97 10.03 -10.43 3.81
CA GLU A 97 9.36 -11.11 4.92
C GLU A 97 7.84 -11.23 4.70
N ASP A 98 7.20 -10.21 4.16
CA ASP A 98 5.77 -10.20 3.86
C ASP A 98 5.39 -11.24 2.78
N ILE A 99 6.21 -11.36 1.74
CA ILE A 99 6.07 -12.41 0.72
C ILE A 99 6.35 -13.79 1.31
N TRP A 100 7.31 -13.90 2.23
CA TRP A 100 7.57 -15.16 2.94
C TRP A 100 6.34 -15.63 3.73
N PHE A 101 5.66 -14.72 4.45
CA PHE A 101 4.42 -15.05 5.17
C PHE A 101 3.29 -15.47 4.21
N TYR A 102 3.14 -14.79 3.08
CA TYR A 102 2.19 -15.19 2.04
C TYR A 102 2.51 -16.59 1.50
N LEU A 103 3.78 -16.86 1.17
CA LEU A 103 4.25 -18.18 0.75
C LEU A 103 4.17 -19.23 1.85
N LYS A 104 3.92 -18.89 3.12
CA LYS A 104 3.61 -19.88 4.16
C LYS A 104 2.11 -20.09 4.38
N GLY A 105 1.26 -19.38 3.62
CA GLY A 105 -0.19 -19.38 3.81
C GLY A 105 -0.63 -18.68 5.09
N GLN A 106 0.24 -17.85 5.69
CA GLN A 106 -0.06 -17.11 6.91
C GLN A 106 -0.77 -15.78 6.61
N THR A 107 -0.68 -15.30 5.37
CA THR A 107 -1.40 -14.12 4.88
C THR A 107 -1.75 -14.29 3.40
N THR A 108 -2.57 -13.39 2.86
CA THR A 108 -2.94 -13.35 1.45
C THR A 108 -2.09 -12.34 0.69
N ILE A 109 -1.96 -12.51 -0.63
CA ILE A 109 -1.22 -11.55 -1.45
C ILE A 109 -1.90 -10.17 -1.45
N ASP A 110 -3.23 -10.11 -1.40
CA ASP A 110 -3.99 -8.86 -1.31
C ASP A 110 -3.63 -8.07 -0.05
N TYR A 111 -3.51 -8.74 1.11
CA TYR A 111 -3.09 -8.10 2.34
C TYR A 111 -1.66 -7.55 2.25
N VAL A 112 -0.75 -8.27 1.58
CA VAL A 112 0.63 -7.80 1.34
C VAL A 112 0.64 -6.55 0.47
N VAL A 113 -0.15 -6.53 -0.61
CA VAL A 113 -0.31 -5.37 -1.50
C VAL A 113 -0.85 -4.18 -0.72
N GLU A 114 -2.00 -4.33 -0.04
CA GLU A 114 -2.62 -3.27 0.76
C GLU A 114 -1.65 -2.71 1.81
N ARG A 115 -0.94 -3.60 2.52
CA ARG A 115 0.04 -3.19 3.54
C ARG A 115 1.18 -2.36 2.94
N ARG A 116 1.67 -2.71 1.75
CA ARG A 116 2.74 -1.97 1.07
C ARG A 116 2.24 -0.64 0.54
N GLU A 117 1.08 -0.61 -0.12
CA GLU A 117 0.44 0.62 -0.59
C GLU A 117 0.22 1.60 0.55
N ARG A 118 -0.28 1.13 1.70
CA ARG A 118 -0.46 1.96 2.89
C ARG A 118 0.87 2.56 3.36
N ARG A 119 1.94 1.75 3.42
CA ARG A 119 3.27 2.24 3.83
C ARG A 119 3.81 3.27 2.84
N ASP A 120 3.70 3.00 1.55
CA ASP A 120 4.24 3.87 0.50
C ASP A 120 3.48 5.20 0.48
N ARG A 121 2.14 5.15 0.63
CA ARG A 121 1.28 6.32 0.83
C ARG A 121 1.67 7.10 2.08
N GLU A 122 1.87 6.44 3.22
CA GLU A 122 2.34 7.08 4.46
C GLU A 122 3.70 7.76 4.30
N ALA A 123 4.59 7.19 3.48
CA ALA A 123 5.91 7.75 3.21
C ALA A 123 5.83 9.09 2.47
N THR A 124 4.99 9.16 1.43
CA THR A 124 4.81 10.37 0.61
C THR A 124 3.82 11.38 1.20
N MET A 125 3.02 10.97 2.18
CA MET A 125 2.00 11.80 2.82
C MET A 125 2.58 13.04 3.49
N THR A 126 1.98 14.20 3.24
CA THR A 126 2.29 15.46 3.92
C THR A 126 1.61 15.53 5.30
N ILE A 127 1.93 16.55 6.11
CA ILE A 127 1.21 16.77 7.38
C ILE A 127 -0.26 17.14 7.15
N TRP A 128 -0.56 17.89 6.08
CA TRP A 128 -1.93 18.29 5.71
C TRP A 128 -2.76 17.09 5.26
N ASP A 129 -2.20 16.21 4.42
CA ASP A 129 -2.86 14.96 4.03
C ASP A 129 -3.13 14.07 5.25
N ALA A 130 -2.15 13.95 6.15
CA ALA A 130 -2.32 13.20 7.38
C ALA A 130 -3.43 13.76 8.28
N ALA A 131 -3.60 15.08 8.32
CA ALA A 131 -4.66 15.74 9.07
C ALA A 131 -6.03 15.56 8.43
N LYS A 132 -6.10 15.64 7.09
CA LYS A 132 -7.29 15.38 6.28
C LYS A 132 -7.77 13.94 6.35
N GLU A 133 -6.86 12.98 6.53
CA GLU A 133 -7.20 11.55 6.60
C GLU A 133 -7.28 11.00 8.03
N GLY A 134 -6.93 11.80 9.03
CA GLY A 134 -6.88 11.34 10.42
C GLY A 134 -5.72 10.38 10.72
N ASN A 135 -4.63 10.40 9.94
CA ASN A 135 -3.47 9.54 10.15
C ASN A 135 -2.64 9.97 11.37
N LEU A 136 -3.07 9.50 12.55
CA LEU A 136 -2.45 9.86 13.83
C LEU A 136 -0.98 9.41 13.93
N THR A 137 -0.60 8.33 13.26
CA THR A 137 0.78 7.81 13.28
C THR A 137 1.72 8.83 12.63
N LYS A 138 1.37 9.30 11.42
CA LYS A 138 2.15 10.32 10.71
C LYS A 138 2.15 11.65 11.46
N LEU A 139 1.00 12.11 11.96
CA LEU A 139 0.91 13.35 12.74
C LEU A 139 1.81 13.30 14.00
N ARG A 140 1.76 12.21 14.77
CA ARG A 140 2.64 12.04 15.94
C ARG A 140 4.12 12.00 15.57
N HIS A 141 4.46 11.38 14.43
CA HIS A 141 5.83 11.33 13.94
C HIS A 141 6.33 12.75 13.58
N VAL A 142 5.55 13.50 12.81
CA VAL A 142 5.89 14.88 12.42
C VAL A 142 6.02 15.76 13.66
N LEU A 143 5.05 15.72 14.59
CA LEU A 143 5.12 16.51 15.83
C LEU A 143 6.34 16.18 16.72
N LYS A 144 6.87 14.96 16.64
CA LYS A 144 8.03 14.55 17.42
C LYS A 144 9.36 15.01 16.80
N PHE A 145 9.48 14.96 15.47
CA PHE A 145 10.75 15.17 14.78
C PHE A 145 10.84 16.51 14.04
N MET A 146 9.70 17.11 13.70
CA MET A 146 9.54 18.36 12.96
C MET A 146 8.39 19.20 13.55
N PRO A 147 8.48 19.63 14.82
CA PRO A 147 7.40 20.36 15.49
C PRO A 147 7.03 21.69 14.81
N GLU A 148 7.96 22.31 14.09
CA GLU A 148 7.75 23.54 13.30
C GLU A 148 6.72 23.37 12.18
N GLN A 149 6.47 22.14 11.72
CA GLN A 149 5.48 21.85 10.68
C GLN A 149 4.04 22.04 11.15
N VAL A 150 3.78 22.13 12.47
CA VAL A 150 2.41 22.23 13.00
C VAL A 150 1.70 23.53 12.62
N THR A 151 2.46 24.63 12.48
CA THR A 151 1.95 25.94 12.07
C THR A 151 2.24 26.25 10.59
N ALA A 152 2.88 25.31 9.88
CA ALA A 152 3.18 25.49 8.47
C ALA A 152 1.89 25.59 7.65
N ARG A 153 1.93 26.46 6.64
CA ARG A 153 0.84 26.67 5.69
C ARG A 153 1.20 26.04 4.35
N ASP A 154 0.20 25.46 3.71
CA ASP A 154 0.34 24.90 2.37
C ASP A 154 0.21 25.99 1.29
N GLU A 155 0.15 25.57 0.02
CA GLU A 155 -0.05 26.47 -1.12
C GLU A 155 -1.42 27.20 -1.08
N SER A 156 -2.39 26.65 -0.34
CA SER A 156 -3.72 27.24 -0.14
C SER A 156 -3.77 28.16 1.08
N ASP A 157 -2.63 28.45 1.72
CA ASP A 157 -2.52 29.24 2.95
C ASP A 157 -3.26 28.62 4.16
N HIS A 158 -3.40 27.29 4.19
CA HIS A 158 -4.07 26.55 5.25
C HIS A 158 -3.11 25.69 6.08
N THR A 159 -3.39 25.57 7.38
CA THR A 159 -2.60 24.68 8.25
C THR A 159 -3.17 23.26 8.28
N ALA A 160 -2.39 22.33 8.81
CA ALA A 160 -2.87 20.97 9.05
C ALA A 160 -4.09 20.95 9.99
N LEU A 161 -4.18 21.87 10.96
CA LEU A 161 -5.31 21.95 11.88
C LEU A 161 -6.62 22.28 11.15
N PHE A 162 -6.58 23.25 10.22
CA PHE A 162 -7.75 23.59 9.40
C PHE A 162 -8.30 22.40 8.63
N TYR A 163 -7.43 21.62 7.97
CA TYR A 163 -7.86 20.42 7.26
C TYR A 163 -8.43 19.35 8.20
N ALA A 164 -7.86 19.16 9.39
CA ALA A 164 -8.44 18.24 10.37
C ALA A 164 -9.87 18.67 10.78
N CYS A 165 -10.11 19.97 10.90
CA CYS A 165 -11.44 20.50 11.20
C CYS A 165 -12.41 20.39 10.02
N GLN A 166 -11.98 20.77 8.82
CA GLN A 166 -12.78 20.72 7.59
C GLN A 166 -13.23 19.30 7.25
N PHE A 167 -12.33 18.31 7.41
CA PHE A 167 -12.62 16.91 7.11
C PHE A 167 -13.22 16.13 8.31
N ALA A 168 -13.64 16.84 9.36
CA ALA A 168 -14.30 16.26 10.52
C ALA A 168 -13.49 15.12 11.19
N ASN A 169 -12.18 15.30 11.37
CA ASN A 169 -11.29 14.35 12.04
C ASN A 169 -11.00 14.76 13.49
N PRO A 170 -11.89 14.48 14.45
CA PRO A 170 -11.77 14.97 15.83
C PRO A 170 -10.50 14.46 16.54
N ALA A 171 -10.04 13.25 16.21
CA ALA A 171 -8.80 12.71 16.76
C ALA A 171 -7.54 13.47 16.26
N ALA A 172 -7.52 13.86 14.99
CA ALA A 172 -6.42 14.67 14.44
C ALA A 172 -6.41 16.08 15.03
N VAL A 173 -7.59 16.70 15.16
CA VAL A 173 -7.75 18.00 15.84
C VAL A 173 -7.22 17.93 17.27
N ALA A 174 -7.59 16.90 18.03
CA ALA A 174 -7.12 16.75 19.41
C ALA A 174 -5.59 16.57 19.51
N VAL A 175 -4.96 15.89 18.54
CA VAL A 175 -3.50 15.73 18.49
C VAL A 175 -2.79 17.03 18.12
N LEU A 176 -3.35 17.82 17.20
CA LEU A 176 -2.72 19.02 16.66
C LEU A 176 -2.96 20.26 17.52
N LEU A 177 -4.10 20.35 18.22
CA LEU A 177 -4.53 21.57 18.92
C LEU A 177 -3.54 22.03 20.00
N ALA A 178 -3.06 21.12 20.86
CA ALA A 178 -2.15 21.49 21.94
C ALA A 178 -0.77 21.93 21.43
N PRO A 179 -0.10 21.19 20.52
CA PRO A 179 1.13 21.67 19.89
C PRO A 179 0.94 22.96 19.08
N PHE A 180 -0.19 23.12 18.39
CA PHE A 180 -0.51 24.31 17.61
C PHE A 180 -0.63 25.55 18.51
N ARG A 181 -1.41 25.50 19.59
CA ARG A 181 -1.54 26.60 20.58
C ARG A 181 -0.20 26.99 21.22
N LYS A 182 0.73 26.03 21.33
CA LYS A 182 2.08 26.30 21.88
C LYS A 182 3.00 26.97 20.86
N ALA A 183 2.85 26.66 19.57
CA ALA A 183 3.74 27.10 18.51
C ALA A 183 3.24 28.35 17.78
N ALA A 184 1.93 28.56 17.70
CA ALA A 184 1.32 29.70 17.06
C ALA A 184 1.44 30.96 17.92
N VAL A 185 1.60 32.11 17.27
CA VAL A 185 1.42 33.41 17.91
C VAL A 185 -0.06 33.58 18.23
N ASP A 186 -0.41 34.15 19.39
CA ASP A 186 -1.80 34.23 19.88
C ASP A 186 -2.80 34.76 18.83
N ALA A 187 -2.37 35.73 18.00
CA ALA A 187 -3.20 36.28 16.92
C ALA A 187 -3.48 35.27 15.80
N ASP A 188 -2.46 34.56 15.31
CA ASP A 188 -2.60 33.56 14.25
C ASP A 188 -3.37 32.33 14.75
N ALA A 189 -3.17 31.98 16.03
CA ALA A 189 -3.90 30.90 16.68
C ALA A 189 -5.42 31.16 16.73
N ALA A 190 -5.79 32.40 17.09
CA ALA A 190 -7.20 32.80 17.18
C ALA A 190 -7.89 32.85 15.81
N VAL A 191 -7.19 33.33 14.77
CA VAL A 191 -7.70 33.35 13.40
C VAL A 191 -7.95 31.93 12.89
N GLU A 192 -6.99 31.02 13.10
CA GLU A 192 -7.13 29.64 12.66
C GLU A 192 -8.23 28.91 13.42
N GLU A 193 -8.33 29.08 14.75
CA GLU A 193 -9.40 28.45 15.54
C GLU A 193 -10.77 28.97 15.12
N PHE A 194 -10.89 30.26 14.77
CA PHE A 194 -12.13 30.80 14.20
C PHE A 194 -12.47 30.18 12.84
N ALA A 195 -11.48 30.07 11.94
CA ALA A 195 -11.66 29.42 10.64
C ALA A 195 -12.09 27.95 10.79
N CYS A 196 -11.45 27.23 11.73
CA CYS A 196 -11.79 25.86 12.08
C CYS A 196 -13.24 25.73 12.54
N ARG A 197 -13.72 26.62 13.42
CA ARG A 197 -15.11 26.60 13.90
C ARG A 197 -16.14 26.84 12.79
N GLY A 198 -15.79 27.62 11.77
CA GLY A 198 -16.65 27.86 10.61
C GLY A 198 -16.86 26.63 9.72
N VAL A 199 -15.93 25.68 9.73
CA VAL A 199 -15.97 24.46 8.89
C VAL A 199 -16.14 23.16 9.69
N ALA A 200 -16.06 23.22 11.02
CA ALA A 200 -16.07 22.06 11.90
C ALA A 200 -17.45 21.42 12.05
N SER A 201 -17.45 20.10 12.23
CA SER A 201 -18.62 19.35 12.70
C SER A 201 -18.82 19.49 14.22
N ASP A 202 -20.01 19.16 14.72
CA ASP A 202 -20.34 19.22 16.17
C ASP A 202 -19.32 18.51 17.06
N THR A 203 -18.83 17.34 16.62
CA THR A 203 -17.81 16.58 17.37
C THR A 203 -16.46 17.31 17.36
N VAL A 204 -16.07 17.95 16.26
CA VAL A 204 -14.84 18.75 16.22
C VAL A 204 -14.97 20.00 17.07
N LEU A 205 -16.13 20.67 17.08
CA LEU A 205 -16.40 21.80 17.96
C LEU A 205 -16.24 21.41 19.43
N GLN A 206 -16.80 20.25 19.82
CA GLN A 206 -16.63 19.69 21.16
C GLN A 206 -15.15 19.47 21.53
N VAL A 207 -14.31 19.07 20.58
CA VAL A 207 -12.85 18.94 20.79
C VAL A 207 -12.18 20.31 20.94
N LEU A 208 -12.52 21.28 20.08
CA LEU A 208 -11.96 22.64 20.15
C LEU A 208 -12.30 23.33 21.48
N ASP A 209 -13.52 23.10 21.97
CA ASP A 209 -14.01 23.58 23.27
C ASP A 209 -13.42 22.80 24.46
N GLY A 210 -12.68 21.71 24.21
CA GLY A 210 -12.09 20.86 25.25
C GLY A 210 -13.12 20.01 26.01
N THR A 211 -14.36 19.92 25.53
CA THR A 211 -15.44 19.15 26.16
C THR A 211 -15.28 17.64 26.01
N ILE A 212 -14.63 17.20 24.93
CA ILE A 212 -14.27 15.79 24.73
C ILE A 212 -12.77 15.66 24.48
N THR A 213 -12.15 14.67 25.12
CA THR A 213 -10.72 14.41 24.98
C THR A 213 -10.45 13.37 23.88
N ILE A 214 -9.19 13.26 23.44
CA ILE A 214 -8.78 12.20 22.51
C ILE A 214 -9.13 10.80 23.02
N LYS A 215 -9.13 10.59 24.34
CA LYS A 215 -9.52 9.29 24.94
C LYS A 215 -10.99 9.01 24.70
N ASP A 216 -11.84 10.02 24.85
CA ASP A 216 -13.29 9.89 24.66
C ASP A 216 -13.62 9.63 23.19
N ILE A 217 -12.94 10.33 22.28
CA ILE A 217 -13.04 10.11 20.82
C ILE A 217 -12.65 8.67 20.47
N MET A 218 -11.49 8.22 20.93
CA MET A 218 -11.02 6.85 20.67
C MET A 218 -11.92 5.77 21.28
N MET A 219 -12.55 6.04 22.43
CA MET A 219 -13.54 5.13 23.04
C MET A 219 -14.83 5.07 22.22
N GLN A 220 -15.32 6.20 21.73
CA GLN A 220 -16.51 6.26 20.88
C GLN A 220 -16.30 5.57 19.52
N GLU A 221 -15.12 5.72 18.90
CA GLU A 221 -14.80 5.03 17.65
C GLU A 221 -14.70 3.51 17.82
N LYS A 222 -14.10 3.04 18.92
CA LYS A 222 -14.08 1.61 19.26
C LYS A 222 -15.46 1.04 19.51
N ALA A 223 -16.36 1.80 20.13
CA ALA A 223 -17.74 1.40 20.36
C ALA A 223 -18.54 1.31 19.04
N LYS A 224 -18.22 2.15 18.05
CA LYS A 224 -18.84 2.13 16.71
C LYS A 224 -18.31 1.02 15.80
N ASN A 225 -17.08 0.53 16.01
CA ASN A 225 -16.49 -0.53 15.19
C ASN A 225 -15.82 -1.66 16.02
N PRO A 226 -16.61 -2.54 16.67
CA PRO A 226 -16.09 -3.58 17.57
C PRO A 226 -15.26 -4.68 16.87
N LYS A 227 -15.22 -4.70 15.53
CA LYS A 227 -14.51 -5.74 14.75
C LYS A 227 -13.01 -5.49 14.56
N ALA A 228 -12.47 -4.33 14.94
CA ALA A 228 -11.04 -4.03 14.78
C ALA A 228 -10.11 -4.63 15.87
N THR A 229 -10.65 -5.39 16.83
CA THR A 229 -9.87 -5.92 17.98
C THR A 229 -9.60 -7.42 17.94
N LYS A 230 -9.80 -8.09 16.79
CA LYS A 230 -9.38 -9.48 16.60
C LYS A 230 -8.70 -9.66 15.24
N ALA A 231 -7.40 -9.37 15.21
CA ALA A 231 -6.42 -9.95 14.31
C ALA A 231 -5.19 -10.29 15.18
#